data_AF-A0AAW5SLK2-F1
#
_entry.id   AF-A0AAW5SLK2-F1
#
_cell.length_a   1.000
_cell.length_b   1.000
_cell.length_c   1.000
_cell.angle_alpha   90.00
_cell.angle_beta   90.00
_cell.angle_gamma   90.00
#
_symmetry.space_group_name_H-M   'P 1'
#
loop_
_entity.id
_entity.type
_entity.pdbx_description
1 polymer ?
#
loop_
_entity_poly.entity_id
_entity_poly.type
_entity_poly.pdbx_seq_one_letter_code
_entity_poly.pdbx_strand_id
1 'polypeptide(L)'
;MARLVLHSVRGFPVTDFAAHLPLELRVTGRLRSTVPGRYWFCEIQPAVVCALGEGVERDHIYPDLLSEDLGSVTVAAVVLTPAAGNRVLQSGIVDFPVHVAAVLDPAVKAAGQMDPERVGYLGCALVDDAEVAATSQTVVEQQVRALPTRW
;
A
#
# COMPACT_ATOMS: atom_id res chain seq x y z
N MET A 1 7.92 16.18 6.53
CA MET A 1 6.79 15.23 6.39
C MET A 1 7.37 13.84 6.28
N ALA A 2 6.80 12.84 6.95
CA ALA A 2 7.37 11.49 6.95
C ALA A 2 7.22 10.84 5.57
N ARG A 3 8.34 10.37 5.00
CA ARG A 3 8.39 9.51 3.83
C ARG A 3 8.62 8.09 4.31
N LEU A 4 7.74 7.19 3.89
CA LEU A 4 7.79 5.78 4.25
C LEU A 4 8.03 4.95 2.99
N VAL A 5 8.59 3.76 3.15
CA VAL A 5 8.76 2.81 2.05
C VAL A 5 7.98 1.54 2.35
N LEU A 6 7.13 1.15 1.42
CA LEU A 6 6.28 -0.03 1.53
C LEU A 6 6.93 -1.23 0.84
N HIS A 7 7.03 -2.35 1.56
CA HIS A 7 7.61 -3.60 1.10
C HIS A 7 6.59 -4.75 1.18
N SER A 8 6.62 -5.69 0.24
CA SER A 8 5.71 -6.85 0.27
C SER A 8 6.13 -7.89 1.29
N VAL A 9 5.16 -8.50 1.98
CA VAL A 9 5.36 -9.70 2.82
C VAL A 9 4.63 -10.91 2.24
N ARG A 10 3.51 -10.67 1.53
CA ARG A 10 2.70 -11.70 0.86
C ARG A 10 2.10 -11.12 -0.44
N GLY A 11 1.82 -12.00 -1.39
CA GLY A 11 1.29 -11.63 -2.70
C GLY A 11 -0.04 -10.86 -2.62
N PHE A 12 -0.18 -9.91 -3.55
CA PHE A 12 -1.38 -9.13 -3.78
C PHE A 12 -2.26 -9.94 -4.76
N PRO A 13 -3.38 -10.53 -4.31
CA PRO A 13 -4.00 -11.65 -5.03
C PRO A 13 -4.77 -11.26 -6.31
N VAL A 14 -5.00 -9.98 -6.52
CA VAL A 14 -5.95 -9.47 -7.54
C VAL A 14 -5.39 -8.36 -8.43
N THR A 15 -4.17 -7.92 -8.14
CA THR A 15 -3.45 -6.92 -8.94
C THR A 15 -1.97 -7.28 -9.00
N ASP A 16 -1.28 -6.86 -10.04
CA ASP A 16 0.18 -6.93 -10.10
C ASP A 16 0.89 -5.89 -9.21
N PHE A 17 0.18 -5.28 -8.25
CA PHE A 17 0.70 -4.26 -7.33
C PHE A 17 2.04 -4.65 -6.69
N ALA A 18 2.25 -5.95 -6.44
CA ALA A 18 3.51 -6.50 -5.95
C ALA A 18 4.73 -6.16 -6.83
N ALA A 19 4.54 -6.08 -8.15
CA ALA A 19 5.58 -5.80 -9.14
C ALA A 19 6.06 -4.34 -9.11
N HIS A 20 5.32 -3.45 -8.44
CA HIS A 20 5.67 -2.04 -8.31
C HIS A 20 6.37 -1.70 -6.99
N LEU A 21 6.62 -2.69 -6.14
CA LEU A 21 7.29 -2.49 -4.86
C LEU A 21 8.82 -2.49 -5.03
N PRO A 22 9.58 -1.75 -4.18
CA PRO A 22 9.10 -0.93 -3.07
C PRO A 22 8.47 0.40 -3.51
N LEU A 23 7.50 0.90 -2.74
CA LEU A 23 6.81 2.16 -3.03
C LEU A 23 7.10 3.22 -1.99
N GLU A 24 7.43 4.43 -2.43
CA GLU A 24 7.48 5.60 -1.55
C GLU A 24 6.07 6.10 -1.24
N LEU A 25 5.82 6.29 0.05
CA LEU A 25 4.57 6.77 0.59
C LEU A 25 4.75 8.07 1.35
N ARG A 26 3.78 8.96 1.19
CA ARG A 26 3.62 10.16 2.02
C ARG A 26 2.35 10.04 2.86
N VAL A 27 2.49 9.97 4.17
CA VAL A 27 1.35 9.98 5.10
C VAL A 27 0.71 11.37 5.11
N THR A 28 -0.57 11.48 4.74
CA THR A 28 -1.26 12.77 4.66
C THR A 28 -2.26 12.98 5.80
N GLY A 29 -2.78 11.92 6.40
CA GLY A 29 -3.74 12.06 7.49
C GLY A 29 -4.25 10.73 8.04
N ARG A 30 -5.06 10.83 9.10
CA ARG A 30 -5.81 9.71 9.67
C ARG A 30 -7.23 9.72 9.12
N LEU A 31 -7.78 8.52 8.90
CA LEU A 31 -9.16 8.31 8.51
C LEU A 31 -9.96 7.74 9.68
N ARG A 32 -11.23 8.13 9.78
CA ARG A 32 -12.22 7.46 10.63
C ARG A 32 -12.84 6.30 9.84
N SER A 33 -13.37 5.29 10.51
CA SER A 33 -14.14 4.23 9.84
C SER A 33 -15.24 3.71 10.75
N THR A 34 -16.25 3.09 10.16
CA THR A 34 -17.26 2.29 10.87
C THR A 34 -16.67 0.97 11.38
N VAL A 35 -15.60 0.48 10.74
CA VAL A 35 -14.86 -0.71 11.18
C VAL A 35 -13.85 -0.32 12.27
N PRO A 36 -13.74 -1.09 13.37
CA PRO A 36 -12.73 -0.84 14.39
C PRO A 36 -11.33 -0.95 13.81
N GLY A 37 -10.53 0.11 14.02
CA GLY A 37 -9.15 0.13 13.55
C GLY A 37 -8.56 1.52 13.58
N ARG A 38 -7.31 1.60 13.15
CA ARG A 38 -6.65 2.87 12.90
C ARG A 38 -6.24 2.87 11.43
N TYR A 39 -6.64 3.90 10.71
CA TYR A 39 -6.46 3.97 9.27
C TYR A 39 -5.72 5.25 8.91
N TRP A 40 -4.73 5.14 8.04
CA TRP A 40 -3.94 6.27 7.56
C TRP A 40 -4.05 6.36 6.06
N PHE A 41 -4.34 7.56 5.56
CA PHE A 41 -4.27 7.87 4.15
C PHE A 41 -2.83 8.17 3.78
N CYS A 42 -2.32 7.44 2.78
CA CYS A 42 -0.97 7.60 2.28
C CYS A 42 -1.00 7.80 0.76
N GLU A 43 -0.35 8.85 0.27
CA GLU A 43 -0.14 9.07 -1.17
C GLU A 43 1.06 8.26 -1.65
N ILE A 44 0.94 7.63 -2.83
CA ILE A 44 2.04 6.94 -3.50
C ILE A 44 2.79 7.93 -4.39
N GLN A 45 4.11 7.90 -4.38
CA GLN A 45 4.95 8.80 -5.19
C GLN A 45 6.02 8.02 -5.98
N PRO A 46 5.94 7.94 -7.32
CA PRO A 46 4.83 8.34 -8.19
C PRO A 46 3.63 7.37 -8.10
N ALA A 47 2.47 7.78 -8.61
CA ALA A 47 1.34 6.86 -8.80
C ALA A 47 1.74 5.71 -9.73
N VAL A 48 1.12 4.55 -9.54
CA VAL A 48 1.43 3.33 -10.30
C VAL A 48 0.21 2.81 -11.03
N VAL A 49 0.43 2.23 -12.20
CA VAL A 49 -0.64 1.60 -12.99
C VAL A 49 -0.53 0.10 -12.79
N CYS A 50 -1.56 -0.50 -12.20
CA CYS A 50 -1.59 -1.92 -11.90
C CYS A 50 -2.58 -2.64 -12.82
N ALA A 51 -2.15 -3.76 -13.39
CA ALA A 51 -3.04 -4.66 -14.12
C ALA A 51 -4.08 -5.27 -13.16
N LEU A 52 -5.33 -5.31 -13.61
CA LEU A 52 -6.42 -5.96 -12.91
C LEU A 52 -6.52 -7.42 -13.33
N GLY A 53 -6.58 -8.33 -12.35
CA GLY A 53 -6.80 -9.75 -12.61
C GLY A 53 -8.20 -10.06 -13.16
N GLU A 54 -8.35 -11.26 -13.72
CA GLU A 54 -9.67 -11.80 -14.06
C GLU A 54 -10.53 -11.93 -12.77
N GLY A 55 -11.79 -11.50 -12.83
CA GLY A 55 -12.73 -11.58 -11.71
C GLY A 55 -12.75 -10.37 -10.76
N VAL A 56 -11.94 -9.33 -10.99
CA VAL A 56 -12.05 -8.07 -10.24
C VAL A 56 -13.34 -7.34 -10.61
N GLU A 57 -14.21 -7.09 -9.62
CA GLU A 57 -15.37 -6.21 -9.81
C GLU A 57 -14.91 -4.76 -10.03
N ARG A 58 -15.49 -4.07 -11.00
CA ARG A 58 -15.06 -2.71 -11.40
C ARG A 58 -16.04 -1.62 -10.99
N ASP A 59 -17.28 -1.99 -10.67
CA ASP A 59 -18.36 -1.04 -10.38
C ASP A 59 -18.10 -0.18 -9.13
N HIS A 60 -17.20 -0.63 -8.24
CA HIS A 60 -16.79 0.09 -7.04
C HIS A 60 -15.50 0.90 -7.22
N ILE A 61 -14.91 0.91 -8.43
CA ILE A 61 -13.72 1.68 -8.76
C ILE A 61 -14.15 3.00 -9.43
N TYR A 62 -13.62 4.11 -8.94
CA TYR A 62 -13.88 5.42 -9.51
C TYR A 62 -13.45 5.45 -10.99
N PRO A 63 -14.30 5.87 -11.93
CA PRO A 63 -14.05 5.72 -13.36
C PRO A 63 -12.71 6.30 -13.83
N ASP A 64 -12.31 7.45 -13.30
CA ASP A 64 -11.05 8.12 -13.69
C ASP A 64 -9.79 7.36 -13.25
N LEU A 65 -9.92 6.37 -12.37
CA LEU A 65 -8.81 5.49 -11.99
C LEU A 65 -8.65 4.32 -12.96
N LEU A 66 -9.70 3.94 -13.70
CA LEU A 66 -9.67 2.83 -14.64
C LEU A 66 -9.16 3.29 -16.00
N SER A 67 -8.41 2.41 -16.67
CA SER A 67 -8.10 2.57 -18.08
C SER A 67 -9.34 2.43 -18.95
N GLU A 68 -9.30 2.98 -20.18
CA GLU A 68 -10.41 2.89 -21.14
C GLU A 68 -10.81 1.45 -21.48
N ASP A 69 -9.84 0.53 -21.50
CA ASP A 69 -10.04 -0.91 -21.74
C ASP A 69 -10.44 -1.68 -20.47
N LEU A 70 -10.53 -1.01 -19.31
CA LEU A 70 -10.84 -1.58 -18.00
C LEU A 70 -9.85 -2.67 -17.55
N GLY A 71 -8.67 -2.73 -18.17
CA GLY A 71 -7.62 -3.71 -17.91
C GLY A 71 -6.67 -3.31 -16.78
N SER A 72 -6.62 -2.02 -16.42
CA SER A 72 -5.75 -1.53 -15.36
C SER A 72 -6.40 -0.44 -14.51
N VAL A 73 -5.81 -0.23 -13.34
CA VAL A 73 -6.17 0.81 -12.39
C VAL A 73 -4.95 1.64 -12.03
N THR A 74 -5.10 2.96 -12.02
CA THR A 74 -4.09 3.88 -11.51
C THR A 74 -4.24 4.01 -10.00
N VAL A 75 -3.28 3.45 -9.26
CA VAL A 75 -3.23 3.55 -7.80
C VAL A 75 -2.32 4.73 -7.43
N ALA A 76 -2.93 5.80 -6.94
CA ALA A 76 -2.21 6.99 -6.47
C ALA A 76 -2.19 7.12 -4.93
N ALA A 77 -2.98 6.31 -4.23
CA ALA A 77 -3.06 6.33 -2.78
C ALA A 77 -3.47 4.97 -2.21
N VAL A 78 -3.03 4.72 -0.97
CA VAL A 78 -3.41 3.56 -0.18
C VAL A 78 -3.89 3.98 1.20
N VAL A 79 -4.74 3.14 1.79
CA VAL A 79 -5.02 3.15 3.21
C VAL A 79 -4.15 2.09 3.89
N LEU A 80 -3.43 2.50 4.91
CA LEU A 80 -2.65 1.61 5.77
C LEU A 80 -3.36 1.41 7.11
N THR A 81 -3.33 0.18 7.62
CA THR A 81 -3.66 -0.13 9.02
C THR A 81 -2.61 -1.07 9.62
N PRO A 82 -2.10 -0.82 10.84
CA PRO A 82 -1.39 -1.75 11.68
C PRO A 82 -1.97 -3.17 11.63
N ALA A 83 -1.11 -4.16 11.39
CA ALA A 83 -1.47 -5.56 11.61
C ALA A 83 -1.49 -5.91 13.12
N ALA A 84 -0.74 -5.15 13.94
CA ALA A 84 -0.72 -5.28 15.40
C ALA A 84 -1.27 -4.01 16.07
N GLY A 85 -2.26 -4.17 16.95
CA GLY A 85 -2.92 -3.07 17.64
C GLY A 85 -1.93 -2.18 18.43
N ASN A 86 -2.15 -0.86 18.36
CA ASN A 86 -1.48 0.23 19.09
C ASN A 86 -0.26 0.93 18.48
N ARG A 87 0.29 0.53 17.33
CA ARG A 87 1.34 1.34 16.69
C ARG A 87 0.76 2.47 15.83
N VAL A 88 1.46 3.60 15.78
CA VAL A 88 1.10 4.79 15.00
C VAL A 88 2.13 4.94 13.91
N LEU A 89 1.75 5.15 12.64
CA LEU A 89 2.71 5.51 11.61
C LEU A 89 3.36 6.87 11.94
N GLN A 90 4.60 6.84 12.42
CA GLN A 90 5.43 8.00 12.78
C GLN A 90 6.84 7.76 12.23
N SER A 91 7.58 8.84 12.00
CA SER A 91 9.00 8.74 11.62
C SER A 91 9.78 7.98 12.69
N GLY A 92 10.75 7.17 12.26
CA GLY A 92 11.55 6.30 13.13
C GLY A 92 10.90 4.96 13.50
N ILE A 93 9.67 4.68 13.06
CA ILE A 93 9.11 3.33 13.12
C ILE A 93 9.51 2.57 11.86
N VAL A 94 10.27 1.50 12.06
CA VAL A 94 10.79 0.60 11.02
C VAL A 94 10.27 -0.82 11.24
N ASP A 95 10.35 -1.64 10.20
CA ASP A 95 9.95 -3.05 10.19
C ASP A 95 8.53 -3.28 10.72
N PHE A 96 7.60 -2.43 10.29
CA PHE A 96 6.26 -2.44 10.86
C PHE A 96 5.22 -3.11 9.94
N PRO A 97 4.57 -4.20 10.37
CA PRO A 97 3.59 -4.89 9.53
C PRO A 97 2.27 -4.12 9.45
N VAL A 98 1.78 -3.95 8.22
CA VAL A 98 0.55 -3.23 7.89
C VAL A 98 -0.31 -4.05 6.93
N HIS A 99 -1.63 -3.88 7.03
CA HIS A 99 -2.54 -4.19 5.94
C HIS A 99 -2.66 -2.97 5.03
N VAL A 100 -2.75 -3.25 3.74
CA VAL A 100 -2.78 -2.26 2.67
C VAL A 100 -4.09 -2.43 1.90
N ALA A 101 -4.75 -1.31 1.64
CA ALA A 101 -5.88 -1.26 0.72
C ALA A 101 -5.68 -0.12 -0.29
N ALA A 102 -5.94 -0.37 -1.56
CA ALA A 102 -5.96 0.65 -2.60
C ALA A 102 -7.14 1.60 -2.35
N VAL A 103 -6.91 2.90 -2.53
CA VAL A 103 -8.02 3.87 -2.57
C VAL A 103 -8.67 3.77 -3.95
N LEU A 104 -9.92 3.33 -3.98
CA LEU A 104 -10.69 3.16 -5.22
C LEU A 104 -11.66 4.32 -5.46
N ASP A 105 -11.82 5.22 -4.50
CA ASP A 105 -12.51 6.50 -4.64
C ASP A 105 -11.67 7.65 -4.06
N PRO A 106 -11.23 8.62 -4.88
CA PRO A 106 -10.47 9.78 -4.41
C PRO A 106 -11.18 10.62 -3.32
N ALA A 107 -12.52 10.56 -3.24
CA ALA A 107 -13.30 11.28 -2.24
C ALA A 107 -12.97 10.87 -0.80
N VAL A 108 -12.40 9.68 -0.58
CA VAL A 108 -11.95 9.18 0.73
C VAL A 108 -11.02 10.19 1.42
N LYS A 109 -10.13 10.85 0.67
CA LYS A 109 -9.22 11.87 1.21
C LYS A 109 -9.98 13.08 1.76
N ALA A 110 -10.93 13.60 0.98
CA ALA A 110 -11.70 14.79 1.33
C ALA A 110 -12.69 14.51 2.47
N ALA A 111 -13.31 13.34 2.50
CA ALA A 111 -14.24 12.93 3.54
C ALA A 111 -13.56 12.66 4.89
N GLY A 112 -12.27 12.29 4.88
CA GLY A 112 -11.55 11.88 6.09
C GLY A 112 -12.13 10.60 6.73
N GLN A 113 -12.88 9.83 5.94
CA GLN A 113 -13.55 8.60 6.35
C GLN A 113 -13.20 7.49 5.37
N MET A 114 -12.69 6.38 5.91
CA MET A 114 -12.49 5.12 5.20
C MET A 114 -13.80 4.35 5.22
N ASP A 115 -14.34 4.17 4.03
CA ASP A 115 -15.45 3.28 3.72
C ASP A 115 -14.88 1.99 3.09
N PRO A 116 -15.12 0.80 3.68
CA PRO A 116 -14.64 -0.47 3.15
C PRO A 116 -15.07 -0.74 1.70
N GLU A 117 -16.19 -0.19 1.24
CA GLU A 117 -16.67 -0.38 -0.14
C GLU A 117 -15.91 0.50 -1.14
N ARG A 118 -15.23 1.55 -0.67
CA ARG A 118 -14.46 2.49 -1.49
C ARG A 118 -12.96 2.21 -1.49
N VAL A 119 -12.55 1.09 -0.90
CA VAL A 119 -11.16 0.66 -0.84
C VAL A 119 -11.03 -0.81 -1.24
N GLY A 120 -10.02 -1.13 -2.04
CA GLY A 120 -9.76 -2.50 -2.49
C GLY A 120 -8.70 -3.15 -1.61
N TYR A 121 -8.98 -4.29 -0.98
CA TYR A 121 -7.98 -4.98 -0.18
C TYR A 121 -6.85 -5.50 -1.08
N LEU A 122 -5.64 -5.10 -0.75
CA LEU A 122 -4.44 -5.39 -1.52
C LEU A 122 -3.64 -6.51 -0.84
N GLY A 123 -3.38 -6.42 0.46
CA GLY A 123 -2.63 -7.47 1.17
C GLY A 123 -1.93 -6.99 2.43
N CYS A 124 -0.92 -7.76 2.86
CA CYS A 124 -0.05 -7.42 4.00
C CYS A 124 1.34 -7.01 3.52
N ALA A 125 1.90 -5.99 4.15
CA ALA A 125 3.18 -5.38 3.82
C ALA A 125 3.97 -5.02 5.08
N LEU A 126 5.26 -4.75 4.91
CA LEU A 126 6.12 -4.08 5.89
C LEU A 126 6.29 -2.63 5.47
N VAL A 127 6.41 -1.73 6.44
CA VAL A 127 6.72 -0.33 6.19
C VAL A 127 7.96 0.09 6.97
N ASP A 128 8.87 0.76 6.25
CA ASP A 128 10.12 1.32 6.77
C ASP A 128 10.14 2.83 6.62
N ASP A 129 11.00 3.49 7.41
CA ASP A 129 11.36 4.88 7.17
C ASP A 129 12.26 4.96 5.92
N ALA A 130 12.05 5.96 5.05
CA ALA A 130 12.79 6.07 3.79
C ALA A 130 14.31 6.18 3.97
N GLU A 131 14.79 6.81 5.05
CA GLU A 131 16.23 6.90 5.35
C GLU A 131 16.80 5.51 5.69
N VAL A 132 16.01 4.68 6.37
CA VAL A 132 16.40 3.32 6.73
C VAL A 132 16.30 2.39 5.51
N ALA A 133 15.25 2.49 4.71
CA ALA A 133 15.11 1.69 3.49
C ALA A 133 16.30 1.85 2.53
N ALA A 134 16.78 3.09 2.30
CA ALA A 134 17.96 3.36 1.47
C ALA A 134 19.23 2.69 2.02
N THR A 135 19.33 2.50 3.33
CA THR A 135 20.46 1.86 4.00
C THR A 135 20.31 0.33 4.04
N SER A 136 19.08 -0.16 4.19
CA SER A 136 18.71 -1.57 4.37
C SER A 136 18.59 -2.35 3.07
N GLN A 137 18.27 -1.70 1.94
CA GLN A 137 18.12 -2.39 0.64
C GLN A 137 19.41 -3.11 0.23
N THR A 138 20.58 -2.49 0.47
CA THR A 138 21.89 -3.10 0.22
C THR A 138 22.14 -4.31 1.12
N VAL A 139 21.68 -4.29 2.37
CA VAL A 139 21.89 -5.37 3.34
C VAL A 139 20.95 -6.55 3.07
N VAL A 140 19.69 -6.28 2.75
CA VAL A 140 18.69 -7.30 2.40
C VAL A 140 19.02 -7.97 1.07
N GLU A 141 19.44 -7.22 0.04
CA GLU A 141 19.89 -7.81 -1.23
C GLU A 141 21.15 -8.67 -1.06
N GLN A 142 22.09 -8.24 -0.20
CA GLN A 142 23.28 -9.05 0.12
C GLN A 142 22.91 -10.33 0.89
N GLN A 143 21.98 -10.26 1.84
CA GLN A 143 21.52 -11.44 2.59
C GLN A 143 20.73 -12.41 1.71
N VAL A 144 19.87 -11.92 0.82
CA VAL A 144 19.12 -12.74 -0.14
C VAL A 144 20.06 -13.39 -1.16
N ARG A 145 21.08 -12.68 -1.65
CA ARG A 145 22.14 -13.28 -2.50
C ARG A 145 23.03 -14.27 -1.77
N ALA A 146 23.14 -14.16 -0.44
CA ALA A 146 23.93 -15.07 0.39
C ALA A 146 23.15 -16.33 0.80
N LEU A 147 21.83 -16.39 0.57
CA LEU A 147 21.07 -17.62 0.76
C LEU A 147 21.47 -18.65 -0.31
N PRO A 148 21.76 -19.91 0.07
CA PRO A 148 22.15 -20.93 -0.89
C PRO A 148 20.99 -21.20 -1.86
N THR A 149 21.25 -21.03 -3.16
CA THR A 149 20.27 -21.14 -4.25
C THR A 149 19.89 -22.59 -4.61
N ARG A 150 20.02 -23.54 -3.67
CA ARG A 150 19.72 -24.96 -3.94
C ARG A 150 18.87 -25.56 -2.82
N TRP A 151 17.66 -25.95 -3.20
CA TRP A 151 16.93 -27.09 -2.64
C TRP A 151 17.20 -28.29 -3.54
#